data_AF-A0A2D6Q2V6-F1
#
_entry.id   AF-A0A2D6Q2V6-F1
#
_cell.length_a   1.000
_cell.length_b   1.000
_cell.length_c   1.000
_cell.angle_alpha   90.00
_cell.angle_beta   90.00
_cell.angle_gamma   90.00
#
_symmetry.space_group_name_H-M   'P 1'
#
loop_
_entity.id
_entity.type
_entity.pdbx_description
1 polymer ?
#
loop_
_entity_poly.entity_id
_entity_poly.type
_entity_poly.pdbx_seq_one_letter_code
_entity_poly.pdbx_strand_id
1 'polypeptide(L)'
;MFQFVIKWLLYSVGTLYIFIEQFRRYPDEEKDNILGLPIDDRIQEMSRRELCDHMDMYLPRTGFWELNSTTKIRMGAQLLKDSAQVNEKE
;
A
#
# COMPACT_ATOMS: atom_id res chain seq x y z
N MET A 1 25.86 10.77 14.35
CA MET A 1 25.12 12.02 14.13
C MET A 1 24.48 12.10 12.74
N PHE A 2 25.26 12.03 11.65
CA PHE A 2 24.73 12.17 10.29
C PHE A 2 23.58 11.21 9.93
N GLN A 3 23.73 9.93 10.26
CA GLN A 3 22.68 8.90 10.08
C GLN A 3 21.40 9.20 10.89
N PHE A 4 21.52 9.87 12.03
CA PHE A 4 20.36 10.25 12.85
C PHE A 4 19.57 11.37 12.17
N VAL A 5 20.27 12.35 11.60
CA VAL A 5 19.66 13.44 10.82
C VAL A 5 18.96 12.89 9.58
N ILE A 6 19.59 11.97 8.84
CA ILE A 6 18.95 11.34 7.66
C ILE A 6 17.71 10.54 8.05
N LYS A 7 17.77 9.72 9.11
CA LYS A 7 16.59 8.96 9.59
C LYS A 7 15.44 9.91 9.98
N TRP A 8 15.76 10.98 10.70
CA TRP A 8 14.76 11.96 11.12
C TRP A 8 14.14 12.70 9.93
N LEU A 9 14.93 13.05 8.92
CA LEU A 9 14.47 13.73 7.72
C LEU A 9 13.59 12.81 6.86
N LEU A 10 14.00 11.55 6.66
CA LEU A 10 13.19 10.54 5.95
C LEU A 10 11.87 10.26 6.68
N TYR A 11 11.88 10.18 8.01
CA TYR A 11 10.66 9.99 8.80
C TYR A 11 9.72 11.18 8.68
N SER A 12 10.24 12.41 8.74
CA SER A 12 9.45 13.63 8.63
C SER A 12 8.82 13.78 7.25
N VAL A 13 9.60 13.53 6.19
CA VAL A 13 9.11 13.56 4.80
C VAL A 13 8.08 12.45 4.56
N GLY A 14 8.32 11.23 5.07
CA GLY A 14 7.36 10.12 4.96
C GLY A 14 6.04 10.44 5.67
N THR A 15 6.09 11.02 6.86
CA THR A 15 4.90 11.43 7.61
C THR A 15 4.12 12.51 6.87
N LEU A 16 4.80 13.52 6.33
CA LEU A 16 4.18 14.57 5.53
C LEU A 16 3.56 14.01 4.25
N TYR A 17 4.25 13.09 3.57
CA TYR A 17 3.76 12.41 2.38
C TYR A 17 2.46 11.64 2.68
N ILE A 18 2.45 10.80 3.72
CA ILE A 18 1.25 10.05 4.15
C ILE A 18 0.11 11.01 4.47
N PHE A 19 0.41 12.12 5.14
CA PHE A 19 -0.59 13.14 5.49
C PHE A 19 -1.20 13.83 4.26
N ILE A 20 -0.44 14.06 3.19
CA ILE A 20 -0.96 14.68 1.96
C ILE A 20 -1.69 13.64 1.10
N GLU A 21 -1.14 12.42 1.02
CA GLU A 21 -1.66 11.33 0.19
C GLU A 21 -3.10 10.96 0.55
N GLN A 22 -3.48 11.00 1.83
CA GLN A 22 -4.86 10.69 2.26
C GLN A 22 -5.93 11.60 1.63
N PHE A 23 -5.56 12.79 1.14
CA PHE A 23 -6.48 13.73 0.49
C PHE A 23 -6.42 13.67 -1.04
N ARG A 24 -5.47 12.91 -1.61
CA ARG A 24 -5.31 12.78 -3.06
C ARG A 24 -6.15 11.62 -3.59
N ARG A 25 -7.03 11.92 -4.55
CA ARG A 25 -7.63 10.90 -5.43
C ARG A 25 -6.72 10.75 -6.65
N TYR A 26 -6.39 9.52 -7.00
CA TYR A 26 -5.64 9.18 -8.21
C TYR A 26 -6.66 8.89 -9.30
N PRO A 27 -6.90 9.78 -10.30
CA PRO A 27 -7.99 9.57 -11.23
C PRO A 27 -7.65 8.43 -12.19
N ASP A 28 -6.58 8.53 -12.99
CA ASP A 28 -6.45 7.61 -14.15
C ASP A 28 -5.00 7.25 -14.60
N GLU A 29 -3.93 7.97 -14.22
CA GLU A 29 -2.59 7.77 -14.85
C GLU A 29 -1.66 6.77 -14.12
N GLU A 30 -1.91 6.51 -12.84
CA GLU A 30 -1.19 5.52 -12.01
C GLU A 30 -2.12 4.41 -11.50
N LYS A 31 -3.37 4.39 -11.98
CA LYS A 31 -4.43 3.53 -11.46
C LYS A 31 -4.42 2.11 -12.02
N ASP A 32 -4.17 1.95 -13.31
CA ASP A 32 -4.50 0.68 -13.95
C ASP A 32 -3.36 -0.35 -13.93
N ASN A 33 -2.15 0.07 -13.56
CA ASN A 33 -0.97 -0.77 -13.72
C ASN A 33 0.14 -0.44 -12.72
N ILE A 34 0.17 -1.14 -11.57
CA ILE A 34 1.36 -1.11 -10.72
C ILE A 34 2.45 -1.91 -11.44
N LEU A 35 3.45 -1.23 -11.99
CA LEU A 35 4.54 -1.85 -12.75
C LEU A 35 4.05 -2.65 -13.99
N GLY A 36 2.94 -2.23 -14.61
CA GLY A 36 2.34 -2.95 -15.74
C GLY A 36 1.47 -4.15 -15.34
N LEU A 37 1.23 -4.35 -14.04
CA LEU A 37 0.36 -5.40 -13.54
C LEU A 37 -1.05 -4.85 -13.27
N PRO A 38 -2.10 -5.51 -13.80
CA PRO A 38 -3.47 -5.13 -13.51
C PRO A 38 -3.76 -5.35 -12.03
N ILE A 39 -4.38 -4.36 -11.41
CA ILE A 39 -4.87 -4.44 -10.03
C ILE A 39 -6.38 -4.45 -10.07
N ASP A 40 -7.01 -5.25 -9.21
CA ASP A 40 -8.46 -5.28 -9.07
C ASP A 40 -9.02 -3.90 -8.69
N ASP A 41 -10.07 -3.47 -9.38
CA ASP A 41 -10.69 -2.15 -9.20
C ASP A 41 -11.05 -1.86 -7.74
N ARG A 42 -11.49 -2.87 -6.98
CA ARG A 42 -11.85 -2.68 -5.56
C ARG A 42 -10.60 -2.41 -4.73
N ILE A 43 -9.50 -3.11 -5.00
CA ILE A 43 -8.20 -2.89 -4.35
C ILE A 43 -7.61 -1.52 -4.76
N GLN A 44 -7.88 -1.11 -6.00
CA GLN A 44 -7.45 0.18 -6.54
C GLN A 44 -8.15 1.37 -5.88
N GLU A 45 -9.45 1.24 -5.62
CA GLU A 45 -10.28 2.27 -5.00
C GLU A 45 -10.09 2.40 -3.48
N MET A 46 -9.52 1.38 -2.82
CA MET A 46 -9.25 1.43 -1.38
C MET A 46 -8.28 2.58 -1.03
N SER A 47 -8.68 3.33 -0.01
CA SER A 47 -7.79 4.23 0.71
C SER A 47 -6.67 3.46 1.39
N ARG A 48 -5.59 4.16 1.75
CA ARG A 48 -4.47 3.59 2.52
C ARG A 48 -4.94 2.89 3.79
N ARG A 49 -5.91 3.47 4.49
CA ARG A 49 -6.46 2.89 5.74
C ARG A 49 -7.16 1.57 5.46
N GLU A 50 -8.04 1.53 4.47
CA GLU A 50 -8.74 0.32 4.06
C GLU A 50 -7.76 -0.76 3.58
N LEU A 51 -6.71 -0.39 2.85
CA LEU A 51 -5.64 -1.31 2.45
C LEU A 51 -4.90 -1.90 3.65
N CYS A 52 -4.52 -1.08 4.63
CA CYS A 52 -3.86 -1.57 5.84
C CYS A 52 -4.77 -2.49 6.66
N ASP A 53 -6.03 -2.08 6.89
CA ASP A 53 -7.01 -2.86 7.64
C ASP A 53 -7.30 -4.21 6.93
N HIS A 54 -7.38 -4.19 5.60
CA HIS A 54 -7.50 -5.41 4.79
C HIS A 54 -6.29 -6.32 4.97
N MET A 55 -5.07 -5.80 4.83
CA MET A 55 -3.85 -6.59 4.96
C MET A 55 -3.67 -7.17 6.38
N ASP A 56 -3.98 -6.40 7.42
CA ASP A 56 -3.92 -6.83 8.82
C ASP A 56 -4.94 -7.95 9.14
N MET A 57 -6.05 -8.06 8.39
CA MET A 57 -7.03 -9.14 8.55
C MET A 57 -6.52 -10.49 8.05
N TYR A 58 -5.72 -10.50 6.98
CA TYR A 58 -5.30 -11.72 6.30
C TYR A 58 -3.85 -12.12 6.57
N LEU A 59 -3.01 -11.20 7.03
CA LEU A 59 -1.60 -11.47 7.29
C LEU A 59 -1.31 -11.52 8.80
N PRO A 60 -0.43 -12.43 9.25
CA PRO A 60 -0.12 -12.60 10.68
C PRO A 60 0.73 -11.47 11.27
N ARG A 61 1.15 -10.49 10.45
CA ARG A 61 2.02 -9.38 10.85
C ARG A 61 1.30 -8.06 10.64
N THR A 62 1.24 -7.26 11.70
CA THR A 62 0.73 -5.88 11.65
C THR A 62 1.84 -4.87 11.33
N GLY A 63 1.45 -3.64 11.05
CA GLY A 63 2.39 -2.53 10.82
C GLY A 63 2.43 -2.02 9.37
N PHE A 64 1.45 -2.38 8.54
CA PHE A 64 1.36 -1.82 7.18
C PHE A 64 1.18 -0.31 7.18
N TRP A 65 0.62 0.26 8.25
CA TRP A 65 0.52 1.71 8.42
C TRP A 65 1.88 2.43 8.43
N GLU A 66 2.95 1.75 8.83
CA GLU A 66 4.32 2.30 8.88
C GLU A 66 5.04 2.24 7.52
N LEU A 67 4.48 1.54 6.52
CA LEU A 67 5.09 1.45 5.18
C LEU A 67 4.85 2.73 4.38
N ASN A 68 5.91 3.48 4.09
CA ASN A 68 5.84 4.76 3.38
C ASN A 68 5.32 4.73 1.92
N SER A 69 4.78 3.61 1.41
CA SER A 69 4.29 3.51 0.02
C SER A 69 2.97 2.74 -0.05
N THR A 70 1.89 3.44 -0.35
CA THR A 70 0.55 2.85 -0.51
C THR A 70 0.49 1.93 -1.75
N THR A 71 1.22 2.26 -2.81
CA THR A 71 1.37 1.39 -4.00
C THR A 71 1.91 0.00 -3.65
N LYS A 72 2.89 -0.09 -2.73
CA LYS A 72 3.42 -1.40 -2.27
C LYS A 72 2.38 -2.20 -1.49
N ILE A 73 1.60 -1.53 -0.65
CA ILE A 73 0.53 -2.17 0.13
C ILE A 73 -0.55 -2.69 -0.82
N ARG A 74 -0.91 -1.89 -1.82
CA ARG A 74 -1.89 -2.25 -2.85
C ARG A 74 -1.44 -3.45 -3.69
N MET A 75 -0.18 -3.46 -4.13
CA MET A 75 0.41 -4.62 -4.81
C MET A 75 0.40 -5.87 -3.92
N GLY A 76 0.72 -5.72 -2.64
CA GLY A 76 0.65 -6.82 -1.67
C GLY A 76 -0.77 -7.39 -1.53
N ALA A 77 -1.79 -6.53 -1.47
CA ALA A 77 -3.19 -6.95 -1.42
C ALA A 77 -3.61 -7.71 -2.70
N GLN A 78 -3.16 -7.26 -3.87
CA GLN A 78 -3.39 -7.96 -5.13
C GLN A 78 -2.75 -9.36 -5.12
N LEU A 79 -1.48 -9.46 -4.71
CA LEU A 79 -0.78 -10.76 -4.62
C LEU A 79 -1.47 -11.72 -3.65
N LEU A 80 -1.96 -11.21 -2.53
CA LEU A 80 -2.71 -12.00 -1.56
C LEU A 80 -4.01 -12.53 -2.19
N LYS A 81 -4.78 -11.67 -2.86
CA LYS A 81 -6.00 -12.06 -3.56
C LYS A 81 -5.72 -13.14 -4.61
N ASP A 82 -4.70 -12.96 -5.43
CA ASP A 82 -4.34 -13.92 -6.47
C ASP A 82 -3.90 -15.27 -5.87
N SER A 83 -3.15 -15.25 -4.76
CA SER A 83 -2.75 -16.47 -4.06
C SER A 83 -3.91 -17.23 -3.43
N ALA A 84 -4.91 -16.52 -2.89
CA ALA A 84 -6.11 -17.14 -2.33
C ALA A 84 -6.95 -17.82 -3.42
N GLN A 85 -7.04 -17.22 -4.61
CA GLN A 85 -7.73 -17.80 -5.77
C GLN A 85 -7.03 -19.04 -6.36
N VAL A 86 -5.71 -19.16 -6.20
CA VAL A 86 -4.96 -20.35 -6.62
C VAL A 86 -5.28 -21.53 -5.70
N ASN A 87 -5.33 -21.32 -4.38
CA ASN A 87 -5.61 -22.37 -3.40
C ASN A 87 -7.06 -22.91 -3.46
N GLU A 88 -8.00 -22.16 -4.04
CA GLU A 88 -9.40 -22.59 -4.19
C GLU A 88 -9.62 -23.47 -5.45
N LYS A 89 -8.62 -23.57 -6.32
CA LYS A 89 -8.65 -24.35 -7.57
C LYS A 89 -7.91 -25.69 -7.50
N GLU A 90 -7.27 -25.99 -6.37
CA GLU A 90 -6.66 -27.30 -6.05
C GLU A 90 -7.59 -28.12 -5.14
#